data_AF-A0A2V9P8V6-F1
#
_entry.id   AF-A0A2V9P8V6-F1
#
_cell.length_a   1.000
_cell.length_b   1.000
_cell.length_c   1.000
_cell.angle_alpha   90.00
_cell.angle_beta   90.00
_cell.angle_gamma   90.00
#
_symmetry.space_group_name_H-M   'P 1'
#
loop_
_entity.id
_entity.type
_entity.pdbx_description
1 polymer ?
#
loop_
_entity_poly.entity_id
_entity_poly.type
_entity_poly.pdbx_seq_one_letter_code
_entity_poly.pdbx_strand_id
1 'polypeptide(L)'
;KETLDSKAEVPAHLNSLVTAIQPAVETTRGADLEATIKANIKNVVQSLRSSEPVLKKEVEAGAITVLGAYYDLGTGAVAFTEEKKD
;
A
#
# COMPACT_ATOMS: atom_id res chain seq x y z
N LYS A 1 -7.31 5.74 11.38
CA LYS A 1 -6.99 7.18 11.37
C LYS A 1 -6.86 7.66 12.81
N GLU A 2 -7.88 7.46 13.64
CA GLU A 2 -7.92 7.87 15.04
C GLU A 2 -6.67 7.56 15.90
N THR A 3 -6.10 6.34 15.87
CA THR A 3 -4.89 6.01 16.69
C THR A 3 -3.62 6.76 16.25
N LEU A 4 -3.49 7.06 14.96
CA LEU A 4 -2.39 7.88 14.43
C LEU A 4 -2.61 9.36 14.74
N ASP A 5 -3.87 9.80 14.67
CA ASP A 5 -4.26 11.19 14.89
C ASP A 5 -4.26 11.55 16.39
N SER A 6 -4.53 10.59 17.28
CA SER A 6 -4.63 10.78 18.73
C SER A 6 -3.30 10.67 19.49
N LYS A 7 -2.20 10.28 18.82
CA LYS A 7 -0.92 9.90 19.46
C LYS A 7 -1.08 8.82 20.55
N ALA A 8 -2.13 8.00 20.50
CA ALA A 8 -2.30 6.90 21.41
C ALA A 8 -1.15 5.89 21.24
N GLU A 9 -0.65 5.33 22.35
CA GLU A 9 0.42 4.35 22.31
C GLU A 9 -0.04 3.10 21.54
N VAL A 10 0.68 2.80 20.47
CA VAL A 10 0.47 1.59 19.68
C VAL A 10 1.10 0.42 20.43
N PRO A 11 0.37 -0.69 20.65
CA PRO A 11 0.94 -1.90 21.22
C PRO A 11 2.19 -2.34 20.45
N ALA A 12 3.26 -2.74 21.15
CA ALA A 12 4.56 -2.99 20.53
C ALA A 12 4.52 -3.96 19.33
N HIS A 13 3.64 -4.97 19.39
CA HIS A 13 3.46 -5.96 18.33
C HIS A 13 2.78 -5.41 17.06
N LEU A 14 2.18 -4.21 17.13
CA LEU A 14 1.55 -3.52 15.99
C LEU A 14 2.43 -2.44 15.39
N ASN A 15 3.57 -2.10 16.01
CA ASN A 15 4.43 -1.01 15.55
C ASN A 15 4.88 -1.17 14.10
N SER A 16 5.24 -2.39 13.67
CA SER A 16 5.65 -2.64 12.29
C SER A 16 4.53 -2.36 11.29
N LEU A 17 3.29 -2.76 11.61
CA LEU A 17 2.12 -2.53 10.77
C LEU A 17 1.79 -1.04 10.67
N VAL A 18 1.77 -0.34 11.81
CA VAL A 18 1.50 1.10 11.84
C VAL A 18 2.57 1.86 11.06
N THR A 19 3.84 1.53 11.26
CA THR A 19 4.96 2.15 10.54
C THR A 19 4.84 1.94 9.02
N ALA A 20 4.46 0.75 8.58
CA ALA A 20 4.31 0.45 7.15
C ALA A 20 3.15 1.24 6.50
N ILE A 21 2.07 1.51 7.24
CA ILE A 21 0.86 2.15 6.71
C ILE A 21 0.91 3.68 6.84
N GLN A 22 1.65 4.21 7.82
CA GLN A 22 1.69 5.65 8.14
C GLN A 22 1.95 6.57 6.92
N PRO A 23 2.87 6.27 5.99
CA PRO A 23 3.09 7.14 4.83
C PRO A 23 1.84 7.35 3.96
N ALA A 24 0.99 6.32 3.84
CA ALA A 24 -0.26 6.44 3.10
C ALA A 24 -1.28 7.33 3.81
N VAL A 25 -1.31 7.28 5.15
CA VAL A 25 -2.19 8.13 5.96
C VAL A 25 -1.75 9.58 5.90
N GLU A 26 -0.45 9.84 5.96
CA GLU A 26 0.11 11.20 5.92
C GLU A 26 -0.11 11.87 4.57
N THR A 27 0.11 11.15 3.48
CA THR A 27 -0.06 11.67 2.11
C THR A 27 -1.53 11.88 1.72
N THR A 28 -2.47 11.28 2.46
CA THR A 28 -3.92 11.36 2.17
C THR A 28 -4.71 12.00 3.33
N ARG A 29 -4.05 12.83 4.15
CA ARG A 29 -4.74 13.59 5.20
C ARG A 29 -5.89 14.42 4.60
N GLY A 30 -7.07 14.32 5.21
CA GLY A 30 -8.28 15.00 4.74
C GLY A 30 -9.01 14.31 3.57
N ALA A 31 -8.44 13.27 2.96
CA ALA A 31 -9.13 12.45 1.97
C ALA A 31 -9.99 11.35 2.63
N ASP A 32 -10.84 10.72 1.82
CA ASP A 32 -11.62 9.56 2.25
C ASP A 32 -10.74 8.34 2.58
N LEU A 33 -11.37 7.29 3.11
CA LEU A 33 -10.66 6.06 3.48
C LEU A 33 -10.14 5.31 2.25
N GLU A 34 -10.91 5.30 1.16
CA GLU A 34 -10.56 4.56 -0.05
C GLU A 34 -9.29 5.12 -0.71
N ALA A 35 -9.13 6.45 -0.72
CA ALA A 35 -7.93 7.13 -1.17
C ALA A 35 -6.70 6.72 -0.34
N THR A 36 -6.83 6.65 0.99
CA THR A 36 -5.75 6.16 1.87
C THR A 36 -5.39 4.71 1.58
N ILE A 37 -6.39 3.85 1.34
CA ILE A 37 -6.16 2.43 0.98
C ILE A 37 -5.42 2.33 -0.35
N LYS A 38 -5.85 3.06 -1.39
CA LYS A 38 -5.19 3.09 -2.69
C LYS A 38 -3.76 3.63 -2.62
N ALA A 39 -3.51 4.64 -1.79
CA ALA A 39 -2.16 5.13 -1.52
C ALA A 39 -1.28 4.06 -0.85
N ASN A 40 -1.81 3.31 0.10
CA ASN A 40 -1.09 2.21 0.73
C ASN A 40 -0.77 1.09 -0.27
N ILE A 41 -1.74 0.70 -1.11
CA ILE A 41 -1.53 -0.27 -2.20
C ILE A 41 -0.39 0.20 -3.11
N LYS A 42 -0.39 1.47 -3.53
CA LYS A 42 0.67 2.04 -4.37
C LYS A 42 2.05 1.93 -3.70
N ASN A 43 2.16 2.30 -2.43
CA ASN A 43 3.42 2.23 -1.69
C ASN A 43 3.97 0.81 -1.62
N VAL A 44 3.10 -0.18 -1.32
CA VAL A 44 3.50 -1.59 -1.26
C VAL A 44 3.92 -2.11 -2.63
N VAL A 45 3.17 -1.81 -3.68
CA VAL A 45 3.52 -2.18 -5.06
C VAL A 45 4.88 -1.62 -5.45
N GLN A 46 5.14 -0.34 -5.17
CA GLN A 46 6.43 0.29 -5.45
C GLN A 46 7.57 -0.36 -4.66
N SER A 47 7.35 -0.65 -3.37
CA SER A 47 8.33 -1.33 -2.53
C SER A 47 8.67 -2.73 -3.04
N LEU A 48 7.69 -3.48 -3.55
CA LEU A 48 7.92 -4.80 -4.12
C LEU A 48 8.65 -4.74 -5.45
N ARG A 49 8.28 -3.79 -6.32
CA ARG A 49 8.96 -3.58 -7.62
C ARG A 49 10.42 -3.18 -7.48
N SER A 50 10.78 -2.44 -6.43
CA SER A 50 12.16 -2.04 -6.16
C SER A 50 12.90 -2.99 -5.21
N SER A 51 12.26 -4.05 -4.74
CA SER A 51 12.85 -4.96 -3.75
C SER A 51 13.97 -5.81 -4.37
N GLU A 52 15.15 -5.68 -3.78
CA GLU A 52 16.35 -6.44 -4.13
C GLU A 52 16.53 -7.65 -3.21
N PRO A 53 17.27 -8.70 -3.66
CA PRO A 53 17.94 -8.80 -4.96
C PRO A 53 17.08 -9.43 -6.06
N VAL A 54 15.92 -9.99 -5.72
CA VAL A 54 15.15 -10.86 -6.64
C VAL A 54 14.13 -10.08 -7.47
N LEU A 55 13.16 -9.42 -6.81
CA LEU A 55 11.97 -8.94 -7.51
C LEU A 55 12.27 -7.84 -8.51
N LYS A 56 13.15 -6.89 -8.16
CA LYS A 56 13.52 -5.79 -9.05
C LYS A 56 14.05 -6.28 -10.40
N LYS A 57 14.97 -7.24 -10.39
CA LYS A 57 15.55 -7.81 -11.62
C LYS A 57 14.48 -8.47 -12.49
N GLU A 58 13.60 -9.26 -11.89
CA GLU A 58 12.55 -9.98 -12.64
C GLU A 58 11.47 -9.03 -13.19
N VAL A 59 11.17 -7.94 -12.47
CA VAL A 59 10.28 -6.87 -12.94
C VAL A 59 10.92 -6.09 -14.10
N GLU A 60 12.18 -5.67 -13.97
CA GLU A 60 12.93 -4.95 -15.02
C GLU A 60 13.13 -5.81 -16.27
N ALA A 61 13.32 -7.11 -16.11
CA ALA A 61 13.38 -8.08 -17.21
C ALA A 61 12.01 -8.35 -17.86
N GLY A 62 10.91 -7.86 -17.27
CA GLY A 62 9.54 -8.13 -17.73
C GLY A 62 9.10 -9.59 -17.53
N ALA A 63 9.83 -10.37 -16.74
CA ALA A 63 9.51 -11.77 -16.44
C ALA A 63 8.31 -11.88 -15.49
N ILE A 64 8.13 -10.88 -14.62
CA ILE A 64 6.96 -10.76 -13.72
C ILE A 64 6.41 -9.34 -13.72
N THR A 65 5.15 -9.20 -13.34
CA THR A 65 4.47 -7.91 -13.14
C THR A 65 3.88 -7.86 -11.73
N VAL A 66 4.04 -6.73 -11.04
CA VAL A 66 3.46 -6.52 -9.71
C VAL A 66 2.30 -5.52 -9.85
N LEU A 67 1.07 -6.00 -9.67
CA LEU A 67 -0.15 -5.20 -9.72
C LEU A 67 -0.76 -5.03 -8.32
N GLY A 68 -1.27 -3.85 -8.04
CA GLY A 68 -2.08 -3.60 -6.85
C GLY A 68 -3.54 -3.97 -7.10
N ALA A 69 -4.25 -4.37 -6.04
CA ALA A 69 -5.67 -4.65 -6.10
C ALA A 69 -6.36 -4.26 -4.79
N TYR A 70 -7.61 -3.82 -4.91
CA TYR A 70 -8.52 -3.56 -3.79
C TYR A 70 -9.66 -4.58 -3.83
N TYR A 71 -9.89 -5.26 -2.71
CA TYR A 71 -10.99 -6.21 -2.55
C TYR A 71 -12.10 -5.55 -1.74
N ASP A 72 -13.30 -5.50 -2.32
CA ASP A 72 -14.49 -4.96 -1.65
C ASP A 72 -15.24 -6.08 -0.92
N LEU A 73 -15.31 -6.00 0.41
CA LEU A 73 -15.95 -7.03 1.23
C LEU A 73 -17.48 -7.09 1.07
N GLY A 74 -18.13 -6.00 0.65
CA GLY A 74 -19.59 -5.96 0.51
C GLY A 74 -20.08 -6.61 -0.78
N THR A 75 -19.30 -6.47 -1.85
CA THR A 75 -19.64 -6.96 -3.20
C THR A 75 -18.87 -8.21 -3.61
N GLY A 76 -17.73 -8.48 -2.97
CA GLY A 76 -16.77 -9.52 -3.38
C GLY A 76 -15.97 -9.16 -4.64
N ALA A 77 -16.08 -7.92 -5.13
CA ALA A 77 -15.39 -7.48 -6.33
C ALA A 77 -13.92 -7.14 -6.07
N VAL A 78 -13.09 -7.33 -7.10
CA VAL A 78 -11.68 -6.92 -7.11
C VAL A 78 -11.50 -5.79 -8.12
N ALA A 79 -10.96 -4.66 -7.66
CA ALA A 79 -10.55 -3.56 -8.51
C ALA A 79 -9.01 -3.52 -8.60
N PHE A 80 -8.46 -3.76 -9.79
CA PHE A 80 -7.02 -3.65 -10.03
C PHE A 80 -6.61 -2.18 -10.19
N THR A 81 -5.49 -1.79 -9.59
CA THR A 81 -4.92 -0.45 -9.78
C THR A 81 -4.15 -0.42 -11.09
N GLU A 82 -4.34 0.61 -11.91
CA GLU A 82 -3.68 0.68 -13.22
C GLU A 82 -2.15 0.72 -13.12
N GLU A 83 -1.51 0.02 -14.03
CA GLU A 83 -0.08 0.18 -14.30
C GLU A 83 0.12 1.44 -15.14
N LYS A 84 0.68 2.50 -14.54
CA LYS A 84 1.36 3.49 -15.37
C LYS A 84 2.63 2.82 -15.90
N LYS A 85 2.57 2.38 -17.15
CA LYS A 85 3.76 2.16 -17.97
C LYS A 85 4.28 3.56 -18.34
N ASP A 86 5.34 3.98 -17.67
CA ASP A 86 6.16 5.09 -18.14
C ASP A 86 6.92 4.68 -19.41
#